data_AF-A0A6B9YV69-F1
#
_entry.id   AF-A0A6B9YV69-F1
#
_cell.length_a   1.000
_cell.length_b   1.000
_cell.length_c   1.000
_cell.angle_alpha   90.00
_cell.angle_beta   90.00
_cell.angle_gamma   90.00
#
_symmetry.space_group_name_H-M   'P 1'
#
loop_
_entity.id
_entity.type
_entity.pdbx_description
1 polymer ?
#
loop_
_entity_poly.entity_id
_entity_poly.type
_entity_poly.pdbx_seq_one_letter_code
_entity_poly.pdbx_strand_id
1 'polypeptide(L)'
;MTDYRVSKGEAREDQVTAAIEKVTSQVPSSAYLAAALASMIASLTFKASKKDHAALFVGQWAAPFLLMGIYNKLVKLHGSDATAGGAPLQS
;
A
#
# COMPACT_ATOMS: atom_id res chain seq x y z
N MET A 1 28.46 23.10 -21.51
CA MET A 1 27.04 23.49 -21.40
C MET A 1 26.23 22.28 -21.86
N THR A 2 25.83 21.42 -20.92
CA THR A 2 25.29 20.09 -21.25
C THR A 2 23.77 20.19 -21.31
N ASP A 3 23.19 19.92 -22.47
CA ASP A 3 21.74 19.91 -22.73
C ASP A 3 21.10 18.77 -21.92
N TYR A 4 20.47 19.09 -20.79
CA TYR A 4 19.65 18.14 -20.02
C TYR A 4 18.27 18.05 -20.68
N ARG A 5 18.18 17.30 -21.78
CA ARG A 5 16.91 16.92 -22.39
C ARG A 5 16.33 15.77 -21.58
N VAL A 6 15.63 16.08 -20.49
CA VAL A 6 14.82 15.08 -19.80
C VAL A 6 13.83 14.54 -20.82
N SER A 7 13.99 13.26 -21.17
CA SER A 7 13.04 12.58 -22.04
C SER A 7 11.69 12.64 -21.33
N LYS A 8 10.67 13.19 -21.99
CA LYS A 8 9.35 13.47 -21.39
C LYS A 8 8.69 12.23 -20.77
N GLY A 9 9.16 11.03 -21.16
CA GLY A 9 8.84 9.74 -20.55
C GLY A 9 9.48 9.53 -19.16
N GLU A 10 10.79 9.78 -19.02
CA GLU A 10 11.52 9.64 -17.74
C GLU A 10 10.98 10.60 -16.66
N ALA A 11 10.72 11.87 -17.01
CA ALA A 11 10.09 12.82 -16.07
C ALA A 11 8.69 12.39 -15.60
N ARG A 12 7.98 11.59 -16.40
CA ARG A 12 6.63 11.13 -16.09
C ARG A 12 6.66 9.84 -15.27
N GLU A 13 7.59 8.93 -15.57
CA GLU A 13 7.86 7.74 -14.77
C GLU A 13 8.40 8.10 -13.39
N ASP A 14 9.32 9.07 -13.28
CA ASP A 14 9.81 9.59 -12.00
C ASP A 14 8.67 10.20 -11.17
N GLN A 15 7.74 10.93 -11.81
CA GLN A 15 6.59 11.49 -11.11
C GLN A 15 5.58 10.43 -10.66
N VAL A 16 5.34 9.40 -11.47
CA VAL A 16 4.47 8.29 -11.09
C VAL A 16 5.11 7.48 -9.96
N THR A 17 6.41 7.22 -10.03
CA THR A 17 7.18 6.51 -9.02
C THR A 17 7.22 7.29 -7.71
N ALA A 18 7.55 8.59 -7.74
CA ALA A 18 7.53 9.46 -6.57
C ALA A 18 6.12 9.61 -5.97
N ALA A 19 5.07 9.63 -6.79
CA ALA A 19 3.69 9.66 -6.31
C ALA A 19 3.30 8.34 -5.64
N ILE A 20 3.72 7.20 -6.18
CA ILE A 20 3.49 5.87 -5.58
C ILE A 20 4.28 5.73 -4.28
N GLU A 21 5.53 6.21 -4.21
CA GLU A 21 6.32 6.22 -2.98
C GLU A 21 5.69 7.12 -1.91
N LYS A 22 5.20 8.31 -2.29
CA LYS A 22 4.52 9.24 -1.37
C LYS A 22 3.18 8.70 -0.86
N VAL A 23 2.44 7.98 -1.70
CA VAL A 23 1.20 7.30 -1.30
C VAL A 23 1.52 6.09 -0.42
N THR A 24 2.46 5.23 -0.81
CA THR A 24 2.82 4.01 -0.07
C THR A 24 3.40 4.32 1.31
N SER A 25 4.21 5.38 1.42
CA SER A 25 4.77 5.84 2.68
C SER A 25 3.70 6.36 3.65
N GLN A 26 2.60 6.96 3.14
CA GLN A 26 1.55 7.53 3.98
C GLN A 26 0.33 6.65 4.23
N VAL A 27 0.07 5.60 3.46
CA VAL A 27 -1.11 4.76 3.73
C VAL A 27 -0.90 4.05 5.09
N PRO A 28 -1.71 4.35 6.10
CA PRO A 28 -1.59 3.69 7.39
C PRO A 28 -2.07 2.24 7.22
N SER A 29 -1.38 1.28 7.85
CA SER A 29 -1.76 -0.14 7.80
C SER A 29 -3.22 -0.39 8.20
N SER A 30 -3.78 0.50 9.04
CA SER A 30 -5.19 0.52 9.44
C SER A 30 -6.16 0.77 8.28
N ALA A 31 -5.77 1.48 7.22
CA ALA A 31 -6.61 1.68 6.04
C ALA A 31 -6.85 0.37 5.28
N TYR A 32 -5.81 -0.46 5.14
CA TYR A 32 -5.94 -1.78 4.51
C TYR A 32 -6.79 -2.74 5.35
N LEU A 33 -6.65 -2.68 6.68
CA LEU A 33 -7.50 -3.45 7.60
C LEU A 33 -8.96 -3.00 7.50
N ALA A 34 -9.21 -1.70 7.47
CA ALA A 34 -10.55 -1.14 7.32
C ALA A 34 -11.16 -1.53 5.96
N ALA A 35 -10.39 -1.50 4.87
CA ALA A 35 -10.83 -1.95 3.55
C ALA A 35 -11.17 -3.44 3.54
N ALA A 36 -10.34 -4.28 4.18
CA ALA A 36 -10.61 -5.72 4.30
C ALA A 36 -11.92 -5.97 5.08
N LEU A 37 -12.10 -5.30 6.21
CA LEU A 37 -13.33 -5.39 7.02
C LEU A 37 -14.56 -4.89 6.25
N ALA A 38 -14.44 -3.76 5.56
CA ALA A 38 -15.51 -3.24 4.70
C ALA A 38 -15.90 -4.25 3.60
N SER A 39 -14.91 -4.91 2.99
CA SER A 39 -15.13 -5.97 2.00
C SER A 39 -15.89 -7.15 2.59
N MET A 40 -15.54 -7.60 3.80
CA MET A 40 -16.23 -8.68 4.50
C MET A 40 -17.67 -8.31 4.84
N ILE A 41 -17.89 -7.11 5.37
CA ILE A 41 -19.23 -6.62 5.73
C ILE A 41 -20.10 -6.48 4.47
N ALA A 42 -19.58 -5.86 3.41
CA ALA A 42 -20.30 -5.70 2.15
C ALA A 42 -20.64 -7.06 1.51
N SER A 43 -19.70 -8.02 1.54
CA SER A 43 -19.93 -9.39 1.10
C SER A 43 -21.09 -10.03 1.87
N LEU A 44 -21.10 -9.90 3.20
CA LEU A 44 -22.17 -10.43 4.05
C LEU A 44 -23.53 -9.77 3.74
N THR A 45 -23.56 -8.45 3.53
CA THR A 45 -24.78 -7.73 3.12
C THR A 45 -25.32 -8.23 1.78
N PHE A 46 -24.44 -8.46 0.80
CA PHE A 46 -24.85 -9.03 -0.49
C PHE A 46 -25.33 -10.48 -0.36
N LYS A 47 -24.69 -11.29 0.49
CA LYS A 47 -25.10 -12.66 0.81
C LYS A 47 -26.51 -12.68 1.40
N ALA A 48 -26.78 -11.81 2.38
CA ALA A 48 -28.09 -11.65 2.99
C ALA A 48 -29.15 -11.19 1.99
N SER A 49 -28.76 -10.42 0.97
CA SER A 49 -29.63 -9.97 -0.12
C SER A 49 -29.81 -11.00 -1.25
N LYS A 50 -29.35 -12.25 -1.07
CA LYS A 50 -29.34 -13.33 -2.09
C LYS A 50 -28.57 -12.99 -3.37
N LYS A 51 -27.59 -12.08 -3.30
CA LYS A 51 -26.71 -11.70 -4.43
C LYS A 51 -25.38 -12.45 -4.31
N ASP A 52 -25.42 -13.77 -4.40
CA ASP A 52 -24.27 -14.64 -4.11
C ASP A 52 -23.02 -14.33 -4.95
N HIS A 53 -23.16 -14.03 -6.24
CA HIS A 53 -22.01 -13.69 -7.09
C HIS A 53 -21.33 -12.39 -6.66
N ALA A 54 -22.11 -11.36 -6.30
CA ALA A 54 -21.57 -10.10 -5.80
C ALA A 54 -20.93 -10.28 -4.42
N ALA A 55 -21.55 -11.09 -3.56
CA ALA A 55 -21.01 -11.43 -2.25
C ALA A 55 -19.64 -12.12 -2.38
N LEU A 56 -19.53 -13.12 -3.26
CA LEU A 56 -18.27 -13.84 -3.49
C LEU A 56 -17.21 -12.92 -4.10
N PHE A 57 -17.56 -12.14 -5.12
CA PHE A 57 -16.63 -11.22 -5.76
C PHE A 57 -16.03 -10.22 -4.76
N VAL A 58 -16.87 -9.57 -3.96
CA VAL A 58 -16.42 -8.59 -2.97
C VAL A 58 -15.69 -9.26 -1.79
N GLY A 59 -16.14 -10.44 -1.35
CA GLY A 59 -15.50 -11.17 -0.26
C GLY A 59 -14.05 -11.60 -0.59
N GLN A 60 -13.78 -11.93 -1.85
CA GLN A 60 -12.44 -12.32 -2.31
C GLN A 60 -11.39 -11.22 -2.17
N TRP A 61 -11.78 -9.94 -2.12
CA TRP A 61 -10.86 -8.80 -1.98
C TRP A 61 -10.34 -8.58 -0.55
N ALA A 62 -10.94 -9.23 0.45
CA ALA A 62 -10.51 -9.06 1.85
C ALA A 62 -9.06 -9.56 2.09
N ALA A 63 -8.72 -10.74 1.59
CA ALA A 63 -7.37 -11.29 1.72
C ALA A 63 -6.31 -10.46 0.96
N PRO A 64 -6.52 -10.04 -0.30
CA PRO A 64 -5.64 -9.09 -1.00
C PRO A 64 -5.36 -7.80 -0.22
N PHE A 65 -6.39 -7.17 0.37
CA PHE A 65 -6.19 -5.96 1.17
C PHE A 65 -5.34 -6.22 2.42
N LEU A 66 -5.59 -7.32 3.14
CA LEU A 66 -4.79 -7.69 4.29
C LEU A 66 -3.33 -7.98 3.91
N LEU A 67 -3.09 -8.69 2.82
CA LEU A 67 -1.74 -8.97 2.32
C LEU A 67 -0.99 -7.67 1.99
N MET A 68 -1.66 -6.70 1.35
CA MET A 68 -1.07 -5.40 1.05
C MET A 68 -0.75 -4.60 2.33
N GLY A 69 -1.61 -4.65 3.34
CA GLY A 69 -1.37 -4.02 4.64
C GLY A 69 -0.19 -4.65 5.41
N ILE A 70 -0.08 -5.98 5.37
CA ILE A 70 1.05 -6.71 5.97
C ILE A 70 2.34 -6.36 5.22
N TYR A 71 2.32 -6.33 3.89
CA TYR A 71 3.48 -5.94 3.08
C TYR A 71 3.98 -4.53 3.44
N ASN A 72 3.10 -3.53 3.52
CA ASN A 72 3.47 -2.16 3.91
C ASN A 72 4.11 -2.13 5.31
N LYS A 73 3.53 -2.85 6.27
CA LYS A 73 4.09 -2.95 7.63
C LYS A 73 5.48 -3.61 7.63
N LEU A 74 5.68 -4.67 6.87
CA LEU A 74 6.98 -5.37 6.76
C LEU A 74 8.04 -4.49 6.09
N VAL A 75 7.69 -3.76 5.04
CA VAL A 75 8.63 -2.82 4.37
C VAL A 75 9.08 -1.71 5.33
N LYS A 76 8.15 -1.13 6.08
CA LYS A 76 8.47 -0.09 7.07
C LYS A 76 9.31 -0.61 8.23
N LEU A 77 9.11 -1.87 8.64
CA LEU A 77 9.95 -2.51 9.67
C LEU A 77 11.39 -2.69 9.19
N HIS A 78 11.61 -3.24 7.99
CA HIS A 78 12.97 -3.43 7.45
C HIS A 78 13.72 -2.11 7.17
N GLY A 79 13.03 -1.01 6.91
CA GLY A 79 13.66 0.32 6.81
C GLY A 79 14.01 0.98 8.15
N SER A 80 13.28 0.65 9.22
CA SER A 80 13.48 1.25 10.55
C SER A 80 14.67 0.63 11.28
N ASP A 81 14.93 -0.67 11.10
CA ASP A 81 16.10 -1.35 11.69
C ASP A 81 17.44 -0.90 11.07
N ALA A 82 17.44 -0.48 9.81
CA ALA A 82 18.64 0.07 9.16
C ALA A 82 19.09 1.43 9.73
N THR A 83 18.18 2.18 10.36
CA THR A 83 18.47 3.51 10.91
C THR A 83 18.93 3.45 12.38
N ALA A 84 18.66 2.36 13.10
CA ALA A 84 19.09 2.16 14.48
C ALA A 84 20.57 1.73 14.63
N GLY A 85 21.28 1.49 13.52
CA GLY A 85 22.71 1.14 13.49
C GLY A 85 23.69 2.32 13.53
N GLY A 86 23.19 3.57 13.62
CA GLY A 86 24.01 4.78 13.61
C GLY A 86 24.02 5.50 14.96
N ALA A 87 24.44 4.85 16.04
CA ALA A 87 24.88 5.59 17.22
C ALA A 87 26.28 6.16 16.92
N PRO A 88 26.47 7.49 16.79
CA PRO A 88 27.80 8.04 16.67
C PRO A 88 28.53 7.77 17.98
N LEU A 89 29.69 7.12 17.89
CA LEU A 89 30.69 7.05 18.94
C LEU A 89 31.05 8.50 19.35
N GLN A 90 30.51 8.95 20.48
CA GLN A 90 30.99 10.06 21.29
C GLN A 90 30.91 9.52 22.73
N SER A 91 31.97 9.44 23.54
CA SER A 91 33.34 9.95 23.52
C SER A 91 34.14 9.13 24.52
#